data_AF-A0A3C0KHV5-F1
#
_entry.id   AF-A0A3C0KHV5-F1
#
_cell.length_a   1.000
_cell.length_b   1.000
_cell.length_c   1.000
_cell.angle_alpha   90.00
_cell.angle_beta   90.00
_cell.angle_gamma   90.00
#
_symmetry.space_group_name_H-M   'P 1'
#
loop_
_entity.id
_entity.type
_entity.pdbx_description
1 polymer ?
#
loop_
_entity_poly.entity_id
_entity_poly.type
_entity_poly.pdbx_seq_one_letter_code
_entity_poly.pdbx_strand_id
1 'polypeptide(L)'
;MLEMLINARHGDLGNGLTVRRVLPFARRRHVGPFVFLDHAGPVTLAPEHVRAADVRPHPHIGLSTVSYLLSGQITHRDSLGVR
;
A
#
# COMPACT_ATOMS: atom_id res chain seq x y z
N MET A 1 -26.35 -10.76 -1.79
CA MET A 1 -25.70 -11.92 -1.15
C MET A 1 -24.19 -11.72 -1.24
N LEU A 2 -23.43 -11.98 -0.17
CA LEU A 2 -21.97 -11.84 -0.19
C LEU A 2 -21.34 -13.00 -0.98
N GLU A 3 -20.55 -12.69 -2.01
CA GLU A 3 -19.93 -13.72 -2.88
C GLU A 3 -18.67 -14.36 -2.24
N MET A 4 -17.85 -13.55 -1.57
CA MET A 4 -16.55 -13.99 -1.04
C MET A 4 -16.10 -13.08 0.09
N LEU A 5 -15.55 -13.68 1.15
CA LEU A 5 -14.75 -12.99 2.16
C LEU A 5 -13.27 -13.23 1.88
N ILE A 6 -12.48 -12.16 1.75
CA ILE A 6 -11.02 -12.24 1.58
C ILE A 6 -10.37 -11.77 2.89
N ASN A 7 -9.69 -12.68 3.58
CA ASN A 7 -8.84 -12.33 4.71
C ASN A 7 -7.55 -11.70 4.19
N ALA A 8 -7.24 -10.49 4.65
CA ALA A 8 -6.00 -9.81 4.27
C ALA A 8 -4.77 -10.59 4.77
N ARG A 9 -3.71 -10.59 3.96
CA ARG A 9 -2.41 -11.17 4.33
C ARG A 9 -1.39 -10.07 4.59
N HIS A 10 -0.34 -10.38 5.35
CA HIS A 10 0.77 -9.44 5.46
C HIS A 10 1.53 -9.32 4.13
N GLY A 11 1.83 -8.08 3.75
CA GLY A 11 2.73 -7.71 2.67
C GLY A 11 3.78 -6.74 3.20
N ASP A 12 4.99 -6.82 2.66
CA ASP A 12 6.07 -5.86 2.94
C ASP A 12 6.19 -4.89 1.77
N LEU A 13 6.20 -3.58 2.06
CA LEU A 13 6.36 -2.50 1.07
C LEU A 13 7.84 -2.10 0.86
N GLY A 14 8.76 -2.80 1.52
CA GLY A 14 10.18 -2.53 1.52
C GLY A 14 10.65 -2.12 2.91
N ASN A 15 11.80 -2.67 3.31
CA ASN A 15 12.51 -2.34 4.56
C ASN A 15 11.71 -2.55 5.85
N GLY A 16 10.67 -3.40 5.82
CA GLY A 16 9.91 -3.79 7.01
C GLY A 16 8.62 -3.01 7.24
N LEU A 17 8.20 -2.13 6.32
CA LEU A 17 6.87 -1.53 6.38
C LEU A 17 5.81 -2.57 5.99
N THR A 18 5.21 -3.21 6.99
CA THR A 18 4.17 -4.21 6.77
C THR A 18 2.79 -3.61 6.61
N VAL A 19 2.02 -4.16 5.68
CA VAL A 19 0.63 -3.77 5.38
C VAL A 19 -0.28 -5.00 5.31
N ARG A 20 -1.59 -4.78 5.38
CA ARG A 20 -2.62 -5.80 5.18
C ARG A 20 -3.08 -5.76 3.72
N ARG A 21 -2.60 -6.71 2.91
CA ARG A 21 -2.90 -6.84 1.48
C ARG A 21 -4.16 -7.67 1.24
N VAL A 22 -5.12 -7.11 0.53
CA VAL A 22 -6.37 -7.78 0.13
C VAL A 22 -6.34 -8.20 -1.34
N LEU A 23 -5.85 -7.32 -2.22
CA LEU A 23 -5.67 -7.61 -3.65
C LEU A 23 -4.20 -7.51 -4.05
N PRO A 24 -3.72 -8.35 -4.99
CA PRO A 24 -4.47 -9.41 -5.66
C PRO A 24 -4.65 -10.65 -4.78
N PHE A 25 -5.79 -11.34 -4.94
CA PHE A 25 -6.07 -12.64 -4.33
C PHE A 25 -6.18 -13.72 -5.42
N ALA A 26 -5.73 -14.95 -5.14
CA ALA A 26 -5.64 -16.00 -6.17
C ALA A 26 -6.99 -16.28 -6.88
N ARG A 27 -8.10 -16.24 -6.13
CA ARG A 27 -9.47 -16.46 -6.63
C ARG A 27 -10.21 -15.17 -7.02
N ARG A 28 -9.61 -13.99 -6.83
CA ARG A 28 -10.16 -12.68 -7.19
C ARG A 28 -9.01 -11.69 -7.39
N ARG A 29 -8.54 -11.59 -8.64
CA ARG A 29 -7.37 -10.76 -8.99
C ARG A 29 -7.68 -9.27 -9.01
N HIS A 30 -8.93 -8.89 -9.29
CA HIS A 30 -9.40 -7.50 -9.32
C HIS A 30 -10.87 -7.40 -8.88
N VAL A 31 -11.31 -6.18 -8.56
CA VAL A 31 -12.71 -5.82 -8.35
C VAL A 31 -12.98 -4.56 -9.18
N GLY A 32 -13.69 -4.70 -10.31
CA GLY A 32 -13.76 -3.61 -11.29
C GLY A 32 -12.36 -3.16 -11.72
N PRO A 33 -12.04 -1.84 -11.67
CA PRO A 33 -10.72 -1.32 -12.04
C PRO A 33 -9.65 -1.52 -10.94
N PHE A 34 -10.02 -1.97 -9.74
CA PHE A 34 -9.08 -2.10 -8.63
C PHE A 34 -8.33 -3.43 -8.72
N VAL A 35 -7.03 -3.35 -9.03
CA VAL A 35 -6.14 -4.52 -9.20
C VAL A 35 -5.23 -4.78 -8.00
N PHE A 36 -5.18 -3.82 -7.06
CA PHE A 36 -4.31 -3.85 -5.89
C PHE A 36 -4.95 -3.07 -4.75
N LEU A 37 -4.82 -3.58 -3.52
CA LEU A 37 -5.34 -2.91 -2.32
C LEU A 37 -4.55 -3.34 -1.09
N ASP A 38 -3.85 -2.39 -0.49
CA ASP A 38 -3.18 -2.50 0.80
C ASP A 38 -3.83 -1.55 1.81
N HIS A 39 -4.02 -2.04 3.04
CA HIS A 39 -4.34 -1.22 4.21
C HIS A 39 -3.08 -1.12 5.06
N ALA A 40 -2.50 0.08 5.10
CA ALA A 40 -1.35 0.38 5.95
C ALA A 40 -1.79 0.83 7.35
N GLY A 41 -1.23 0.18 8.37
CA GLY A 41 -1.49 0.51 9.77
C GLY A 41 -2.80 -0.05 10.37
N PRO A 42 -3.22 0.47 11.54
CA PRO A 42 -2.54 1.52 12.31
C PRO A 42 -1.12 1.10 12.71
N VAL A 43 -0.17 2.03 12.59
CA VAL A 43 1.25 1.81 12.90
C VAL A 43 1.74 2.98 13.72
N THR A 44 2.46 2.69 14.80
CA THR A 44 3.16 3.69 15.60
C THR A 44 4.65 3.47 15.38
N LEU A 45 5.31 4.45 14.78
CA LEU A 45 6.75 4.43 14.56
C LEU A 45 7.40 5.38 15.56
N ALA A 46 8.42 4.89 16.26
CA ALA A 46 9.28 5.78 17.03
C ALA A 46 10.04 6.71 16.06
N PRO A 47 10.32 7.98 16.45
CA PRO A 47 10.97 8.96 15.57
C PRO A 47 12.26 8.45 14.90
N GLU A 48 13.07 7.69 15.63
CA GLU A 48 14.31 7.08 15.17
C GLU A 48 14.13 5.99 14.10
N HIS A 49 12.92 5.41 14.00
CA HIS A 49 12.58 4.34 13.06
C HIS A 49 11.75 4.80 11.86
N VAL A 50 11.43 6.11 11.75
CA VAL A 50 10.59 6.63 10.66
C VAL A 50 11.17 6.29 9.27
N ARG A 51 12.51 6.34 9.13
CA ARG A 51 13.20 5.99 7.87
C ARG A 51 13.05 4.53 7.45
N ALA A 52 12.77 3.62 8.39
CA ALA A 52 12.51 2.23 8.06
C ALA A 52 11.18 2.06 7.29
N ALA A 53 10.28 3.04 7.37
CA ALA A 53 9.04 3.07 6.61
C ALA A 53 9.16 3.74 5.23
N ASP A 54 10.36 4.16 4.81
CA ASP A 54 10.56 4.76 3.50
C ASP A 54 10.42 3.71 2.39
N VAL A 55 9.40 3.87 1.55
CA VAL A 55 9.28 3.11 0.31
C VAL A 55 10.24 3.71 -0.72
N ARG A 56 11.26 2.94 -1.10
CA ARG A 56 12.33 3.37 -2.03
C ARG A 56 11.79 3.64 -3.45
N PRO A 57 12.54 4.39 -4.28
CA PRO A 57 12.16 4.65 -5.67
C PRO A 57 11.85 3.35 -6.43
N HIS A 58 10.70 3.31 -7.10
CA HIS A 58 10.24 2.18 -7.90
C HIS A 58 9.33 2.66 -9.04
N PRO A 59 9.31 1.96 -10.19
CA PRO A 59 8.48 2.34 -11.33
C PRO A 59 7.06 1.76 -11.24
N HIS A 60 6.12 2.38 -11.95
CA HIS A 60 4.79 1.85 -12.28
C HIS A 60 4.50 2.06 -13.76
N ILE A 61 3.74 1.15 -14.38
CA ILE A 61 3.28 1.27 -15.76
C ILE A 61 1.83 0.78 -15.87
N GLY A 62 1.02 1.42 -16.73
CA GLY A 62 -0.33 0.97 -17.06
C GLY A 62 -1.35 1.01 -15.91
N LEU A 63 -1.10 1.81 -14.87
CA LEU A 63 -1.96 1.94 -13.70
C LEU A 63 -1.91 3.35 -13.08
N SER A 64 -2.83 3.60 -12.16
CA SER A 64 -2.82 4.77 -11.28
C SER A 64 -2.87 4.31 -9.83
N THR A 65 -2.04 4.93 -8.99
CA THR A 65 -1.99 4.63 -7.56
C THR A 65 -2.78 5.69 -6.79
N VAL A 66 -3.71 5.25 -5.96
CA VAL A 66 -4.47 6.14 -5.06
C VAL A 66 -4.07 5.81 -3.62
N SER A 67 -3.49 6.80 -2.93
CA SER A 67 -3.21 6.70 -1.50
C SER A 67 -4.22 7.56 -0.75
N TYR A 68 -5.03 6.93 0.10
CA TYR A 68 -6.02 7.61 0.94
C TYR A 68 -5.57 7.61 2.40
N LEU A 69 -5.18 8.77 2.91
CA LEU A 69 -4.59 8.92 4.24
C LEU A 69 -5.68 9.08 5.30
N LEU A 70 -5.82 8.07 6.17
CA LEU A 70 -6.76 8.12 7.29
C LEU A 70 -6.21 8.88 8.50
N SER A 71 -4.89 8.81 8.73
CA SER A 71 -4.20 9.51 9.82
C SER A 71 -2.69 9.58 9.55
N GLY A 72 -1.98 10.47 10.25
CA GLY A 72 -0.54 10.66 10.09
C GLY A 72 -0.18 11.56 8.91
N GLN A 73 1.03 11.40 8.37
CA GLN A 73 1.57 12.18 7.25
C GLN A 73 2.45 11.30 6.36
N ILE A 74 2.38 11.54 5.05
CA ILE A 74 3.23 10.89 4.04
C ILE A 74 3.69 11.96 3.05
N THR A 75 4.96 11.90 2.64
CA THR A 75 5.47 12.70 1.52
C THR A 75 5.62 11.79 0.31
N HIS A 76 5.11 12.20 -0.85
CA HIS A 76 5.37 11.53 -2.12
C HIS A 76 6.48 12.27 -2.86
N ARG A 77 7.26 11.56 -3.69
CA ARG A 77 8.15 12.19 -4.67
C ARG A 77 8.27 11.29 -5.89
N ASP A 78 8.10 11.86 -7.08
CA ASP A 78 8.18 11.12 -8.34
C ASP A 78 9.35 11.56 -9.23
N SER A 79 9.49 10.88 -10.37
CA SER A 79 10.53 11.14 -11.37
C SER A 79 10.30 12.42 -12.19
N LEU A 80 9.12 13.05 -12.09
CA LEU A 80 8.83 14.35 -12.69
C LEU A 80 9.19 15.50 -11.74
N GLY A 81 9.59 15.18 -10.51
CA GLY A 81 10.00 16.15 -9.49
C GLY A 81 8.84 16.67 -8.65
N VAL A 82 7.64 16.10 -8.76
CA VAL A 82 6.48 16.46 -7.93
C VAL A 82 6.71 15.96 -6.51
N ARG A 83 6.28 16.74 -5.51
CA ARG A 83 6.36 16.43 -4.08
C ARG A 83 5.09 16.82 -3.35
#